data_AF-A0A7Y1UGX7-F1
#
_entry.id   AF-A0A7Y1UGX7-F1
#
_cell.length_a   1.000
_cell.length_b   1.000
_cell.length_c   1.000
_cell.angle_alpha   90.00
_cell.angle_beta   90.00
_cell.angle_gamma   90.00
#
_symmetry.space_group_name_H-M   'P 1'
#
loop_
_entity.id
_entity.type
_entity.pdbx_description
1 polymer ?
#
loop_
_entity_poly.entity_id
_entity_poly.type
_entity_poly.pdbx_seq_one_letter_code
_entity_poly.pdbx_strand_id
1 'polypeptide(L)'
;MTGPGRRRHLLAATVMLLGAGLSAAEVFVPDKARSRIAVDARATNHSFTGILTAYDLRIEGRDGSAEPTRVELKWDFKHLDTADKKRNRNMLKWLEHARTPTGSFVMTKWIRDAKGRTFSRGKITIHGVTREVTFPCTIRREGHSLTASGIAVLNYKDFGLPIIRQLAILTVKPELRISFRLVGTAK
;
A
#
# COMPACT_ATOMS: atom_id res chain seq x y z
N MET A 1 -40.89 -48.33 -56.72
CA MET A 1 -40.65 -46.96 -57.23
C MET A 1 -41.08 -45.98 -56.12
N THR A 2 -40.22 -45.69 -55.14
CA THR A 2 -39.23 -44.59 -55.07
C THR A 2 -39.80 -43.20 -54.74
N GLY A 3 -39.66 -42.78 -53.46
CA GLY A 3 -39.40 -41.39 -53.01
C GLY A 3 -40.55 -40.61 -52.33
N PRO A 4 -40.23 -39.57 -51.51
CA PRO A 4 -39.39 -39.61 -50.31
C PRO A 4 -40.05 -38.97 -49.06
N GLY A 5 -39.55 -39.36 -47.88
CA GLY A 5 -40.00 -38.90 -46.57
C GLY A 5 -39.66 -37.43 -46.25
N ARG A 6 -40.62 -36.73 -45.64
CA ARG A 6 -40.43 -35.39 -45.06
C ARG A 6 -39.63 -35.50 -43.76
N ARG A 7 -38.34 -35.19 -43.83
CA ARG A 7 -37.47 -34.99 -42.67
C ARG A 7 -37.93 -33.73 -41.92
N ARG A 8 -38.41 -33.90 -40.70
CA ARG A 8 -38.62 -32.79 -39.76
C ARG A 8 -37.24 -32.34 -39.28
N HIS A 9 -36.77 -31.21 -39.76
CA HIS A 9 -35.55 -30.58 -39.27
C HIS A 9 -35.88 -29.91 -37.92
N LEU A 10 -35.51 -30.56 -36.82
CA LEU A 10 -35.39 -29.92 -35.52
C LEU A 10 -34.16 -29.00 -35.56
N LEU A 11 -34.40 -27.68 -35.59
CA LEU A 11 -33.38 -26.66 -35.36
C LEU A 11 -32.96 -26.76 -33.89
N ALA A 12 -31.80 -27.37 -33.62
CA ALA A 12 -31.14 -27.27 -32.34
C ALA A 12 -30.46 -25.89 -32.25
N ALA A 13 -31.04 -24.98 -31.47
CA ALA A 13 -30.42 -23.71 -31.12
C ALA A 13 -29.35 -23.96 -30.04
N THR A 14 -28.08 -24.01 -30.43
CA THR A 14 -26.96 -24.01 -29.48
C THR A 14 -26.79 -22.60 -28.93
N VAL A 15 -27.30 -22.37 -27.72
CA VAL A 15 -27.00 -21.15 -26.96
C VAL A 15 -25.55 -21.23 -26.48
N MET A 16 -24.65 -20.50 -27.15
CA MET A 16 -23.26 -20.34 -26.72
C MET A 16 -23.22 -19.30 -25.59
N LEU A 17 -23.28 -19.75 -24.34
CA LEU A 17 -22.99 -18.92 -23.18
C LEU A 17 -21.51 -18.49 -23.26
N LEU A 18 -21.23 -17.26 -23.70
CA LEU A 18 -19.94 -16.63 -23.41
C LEU A 18 -19.89 -16.39 -21.89
N GLY A 19 -19.36 -17.37 -21.17
CA GLY A 19 -18.95 -17.18 -19.78
C GLY A 19 -17.78 -16.23 -19.74
N ALA A 20 -18.05 -14.93 -19.55
CA ALA A 20 -17.04 -14.01 -19.06
C ALA A 20 -16.68 -14.48 -17.65
N GLY A 21 -15.63 -15.30 -17.55
CA GLY A 21 -15.12 -15.76 -16.27
C GLY A 21 -14.75 -14.55 -15.42
N LEU A 22 -15.53 -14.27 -14.37
CA LEU A 22 -15.05 -13.42 -13.29
C LEU A 22 -13.87 -14.17 -12.66
N SER A 23 -12.65 -13.82 -13.07
CA SER A 23 -11.48 -14.26 -12.35
C SER A 23 -11.55 -13.66 -10.94
N ALA A 24 -11.62 -14.53 -9.94
CA ALA A 24 -11.64 -14.10 -8.55
C ALA A 24 -10.34 -13.32 -8.27
N ALA A 25 -10.44 -12.26 -7.46
CA ALA A 25 -9.26 -11.51 -7.06
C ALA A 25 -8.30 -12.43 -6.29
N GLU A 26 -7.04 -12.51 -6.73
CA GLU A 26 -5.99 -13.25 -6.03
C GLU A 26 -5.67 -12.48 -4.75
N VAL A 27 -5.85 -13.11 -3.60
CA VAL A 27 -5.56 -12.49 -2.29
C VAL A 27 -4.17 -12.88 -1.86
N PHE A 28 -3.35 -11.90 -1.48
CA PHE A 28 -2.00 -12.15 -0.97
C PHE A 28 -2.00 -12.07 0.54
N VAL A 29 -1.52 -13.13 1.19
CA VAL A 29 -1.28 -13.18 2.62
C VAL A 29 0.04 -12.45 2.92
N PRO A 30 0.03 -11.37 3.72
CA PRO A 30 1.25 -10.65 4.07
C PRO A 30 2.26 -11.51 4.84
N ASP A 31 3.50 -11.54 4.36
CA ASP A 31 4.63 -12.10 5.09
C ASP A 31 5.28 -10.99 5.92
N LYS A 32 4.82 -10.84 7.17
CA LYS A 32 5.30 -9.78 8.07
C LYS A 32 6.77 -9.93 8.44
N ALA A 33 7.32 -11.15 8.40
CA ALA A 33 8.73 -11.40 8.74
C ALA A 33 9.68 -10.91 7.64
N ARG A 34 9.27 -10.99 6.37
CA ARG A 34 10.03 -10.46 5.23
C ARG A 34 9.63 -9.03 4.82
N SER A 35 8.64 -8.46 5.50
CA SER A 35 8.14 -7.10 5.25
C SER A 35 8.67 -6.10 6.27
N ARG A 36 8.89 -4.86 5.84
CA ARG A 36 9.38 -3.77 6.68
C ARG A 36 8.88 -2.43 6.16
N ILE A 37 8.47 -1.56 7.09
CA ILE A 37 8.18 -0.15 6.84
C ILE A 37 9.01 0.65 7.83
N ALA A 38 9.81 1.59 7.32
CA ALA A 38 10.70 2.43 8.12
C ALA A 38 10.52 3.90 7.75
N VAL A 39 10.56 4.78 8.74
CA VAL A 39 10.41 6.23 8.60
C VAL A 39 11.70 6.90 9.05
N ASP A 40 12.42 7.50 8.12
CA ASP A 40 13.61 8.28 8.40
C ASP A 40 13.24 9.76 8.59
N ALA A 41 13.62 10.30 9.74
CA ALA A 41 13.47 11.70 10.09
C ALA A 41 14.85 12.34 10.29
N ARG A 42 15.04 13.55 9.74
CA ARG A 42 16.28 14.31 9.87
C ARG A 42 16.08 15.49 10.80
N ALA A 43 16.96 15.69 11.77
CA ALA A 43 17.03 16.87 12.62
C ALA A 43 18.34 17.65 12.35
N THR A 44 18.47 18.85 12.92
CA THR A 44 19.65 19.74 12.72
C THR A 44 20.99 19.02 12.89
N ASN A 45 21.13 18.18 13.94
CA ASN A 45 22.42 17.56 14.31
C ASN A 45 22.38 16.03 14.38
N HIS A 46 21.25 15.38 14.05
CA HIS A 46 21.15 13.93 14.04
C HIS A 46 20.00 13.48 13.14
N SER A 47 20.01 12.22 12.71
CA SER A 47 18.87 11.58 12.07
C SER A 47 18.46 10.36 12.88
N PHE A 48 17.20 9.95 12.73
CA PHE A 48 16.72 8.72 13.35
C PHE A 48 15.70 8.02 12.46
N THR A 49 15.55 6.72 12.71
CA THR A 49 14.61 5.86 12.00
C THR A 49 13.60 5.28 12.97
N GLY A 50 12.32 5.35 12.62
CA GLY A 50 11.25 4.60 13.27
C GLY A 50 10.86 3.38 12.44
N ILE A 51 10.62 2.24 13.07
CA ILE A 51 10.17 1.00 12.43
C ILE A 51 8.72 0.72 12.80
N LEU A 52 7.87 0.50 11.81
CA LEU A 52 6.48 0.12 12.06
C LEU A 52 6.42 -1.40 12.35
N THR A 53 6.20 -1.74 13.61
CA THR A 53 6.28 -3.11 14.13
C THR A 53 4.99 -3.92 13.96
N ALA A 54 3.84 -3.25 13.84
CA ALA A 54 2.56 -3.88 13.57
C ALA A 54 1.67 -2.99 12.69
N TYR A 55 0.95 -3.65 11.79
CA TYR A 55 0.04 -3.06 10.83
C TYR A 55 -0.86 -4.15 10.22
N ASP A 56 -1.97 -3.72 9.66
CA ASP A 56 -2.87 -4.52 8.84
C ASP A 56 -2.63 -4.17 7.38
N LEU A 57 -2.38 -5.20 6.56
CA LEU A 57 -2.10 -5.05 5.14
C LEU A 57 -3.03 -5.96 4.35
N ARG A 58 -3.77 -5.37 3.42
CA ARG A 58 -4.61 -6.09 2.45
C ARG A 58 -4.05 -5.86 1.07
N ILE A 59 -3.73 -6.96 0.38
CA ILE A 59 -3.26 -6.94 -1.00
C ILE A 59 -4.15 -7.89 -1.80
N GLU A 60 -4.70 -7.37 -2.89
CA GLU A 60 -5.42 -8.15 -3.89
C GLU A 60 -4.82 -7.88 -5.25
N GLY A 61 -4.80 -8.88 -6.11
CA GLY A 61 -4.34 -8.77 -7.48
C GLY A 61 -5.15 -9.64 -8.43
N ARG A 62 -4.56 -9.90 -9.59
CA ARG A 62 -5.08 -10.80 -10.60
C ARG A 62 -4.03 -11.87 -10.82
N ASP A 63 -4.49 -13.09 -11.08
CA ASP A 63 -3.57 -14.16 -11.44
C ASP A 63 -2.71 -13.76 -12.66
N GLY A 64 -1.43 -14.12 -12.60
CA GLY A 64 -0.41 -13.74 -13.59
C GLY A 64 0.07 -12.28 -13.50
N SER A 65 -0.65 -11.37 -12.85
CA SER A 65 -0.29 -9.95 -12.79
C SER A 65 0.72 -9.67 -11.68
N ALA A 66 1.80 -8.94 -12.02
CA ALA A 66 2.70 -8.41 -11.00
C ALA A 66 2.04 -7.26 -10.22
N GLU A 67 1.28 -6.38 -10.86
CA GLU A 67 0.69 -5.19 -10.21
C GLU A 67 -0.59 -5.57 -9.43
N PRO A 68 -0.63 -5.35 -8.10
CA PRO A 68 -1.86 -5.49 -7.32
C PRO A 68 -2.98 -4.58 -7.82
N THR A 69 -4.22 -5.03 -7.72
CA THR A 69 -5.40 -4.20 -7.97
C THR A 69 -5.86 -3.45 -6.72
N ARG A 70 -5.53 -3.95 -5.53
CA ARG A 70 -5.81 -3.30 -4.23
C ARG A 70 -4.60 -3.39 -3.34
N VAL A 71 -4.26 -2.26 -2.71
CA VAL A 71 -3.33 -2.20 -1.58
C VAL A 71 -3.92 -1.27 -0.54
N GLU A 72 -4.22 -1.82 0.63
CA GLU A 72 -4.68 -1.06 1.79
C GLU A 72 -3.80 -1.38 2.98
N LEU A 73 -3.30 -0.33 3.63
CA LEU A 73 -2.48 -0.41 4.83
C LEU A 73 -3.16 0.40 5.92
N LYS A 74 -3.31 -0.19 7.11
CA LYS A 74 -3.77 0.50 8.32
C LYS A 74 -2.80 0.21 9.45
N TRP A 75 -2.54 1.20 10.29
CA TRP A 75 -1.66 1.06 11.43
C TRP A 75 -2.09 1.94 12.60
N ASP A 76 -1.64 1.59 13.79
CA ASP A 76 -1.68 2.44 14.98
C ASP A 76 -0.29 3.04 15.18
N PHE A 77 -0.20 4.35 15.42
CA PHE A 77 1.08 5.05 15.57
C PHE A 77 1.90 4.56 16.76
N LYS A 78 1.28 3.91 17.77
CA LYS A 78 2.00 3.29 18.89
C LYS A 78 2.98 2.20 18.45
N HIS A 79 2.78 1.63 17.27
CA HIS A 79 3.65 0.61 16.71
C HIS A 79 4.84 1.16 15.92
N LEU A 80 4.95 2.48 15.78
CA LEU A 80 6.15 3.10 15.21
C LEU A 80 7.21 3.23 16.33
N ASP A 81 8.24 2.39 16.26
CA ASP A 81 9.28 2.30 17.27
C ASP A 81 10.60 2.92 16.79
N THR A 82 11.09 3.95 17.48
CA THR A 82 12.37 4.60 17.21
C THR A 82 13.55 4.03 18.01
N ALA A 83 13.35 2.89 18.70
CA ALA A 83 14.25 2.30 19.69
C ALA A 83 14.56 3.21 20.90
N ASP A 84 13.84 4.33 21.03
CA ASP A 84 13.96 5.28 22.14
C ASP A 84 12.57 5.48 22.77
N LYS A 85 12.38 4.91 23.98
CA LYS A 85 11.10 4.96 24.69
C LYS A 85 10.63 6.40 24.97
N LYS A 86 11.54 7.35 25.22
CA LYS A 86 11.17 8.75 25.49
C LYS A 86 10.70 9.41 24.21
N ARG A 87 11.39 9.18 23.09
CA ARG A 87 11.02 9.68 21.77
C ARG A 87 9.70 9.10 21.29
N ASN A 88 9.46 7.80 21.48
CA ASN A 88 8.19 7.16 21.15
C ASN A 88 7.03 7.84 21.91
N ARG A 89 7.16 8.05 23.23
CA ARG A 89 6.13 8.77 24.01
C ARG A 89 5.91 10.19 23.52
N ASN A 90 6.97 10.93 23.24
CA ASN A 90 6.87 12.31 22.75
C ASN A 90 6.23 12.36 21.36
N MET A 91 6.55 11.42 20.48
CA MET A 91 5.98 11.29 19.16
C MET A 91 4.48 11.02 19.22
N LEU A 92 4.01 10.13 20.11
CA LEU A 92 2.58 9.87 20.28
C LEU A 92 1.81 11.09 20.79
N LYS A 93 2.41 11.87 21.71
CA LYS A 93 1.83 13.15 22.14
C LYS A 93 1.76 14.14 20.98
N TRP A 94 2.84 14.27 20.21
CA TRP A 94 2.91 15.16 19.05
C TRP A 94 1.93 14.79 17.94
N LEU A 95 1.67 13.50 17.73
CA LEU A 95 0.66 12.99 16.79
C LEU A 95 -0.78 13.11 17.29
N GLU A 96 -0.99 13.64 18.50
CA GLU A 96 -2.29 13.63 19.19
C GLU A 96 -2.92 12.23 19.20
N HIS A 97 -2.11 11.19 19.44
CA HIS A 97 -2.50 9.78 19.31
C HIS A 97 -3.81 9.43 20.04
N ALA A 98 -4.06 10.01 21.21
CA ALA A 98 -5.29 9.80 21.96
C ALA A 98 -6.57 10.20 21.18
N ARG A 99 -6.46 11.16 20.24
CA ARG A 99 -7.56 11.63 19.37
C ARG A 99 -7.55 10.93 18.02
N THR A 100 -6.38 10.78 17.42
CA THR A 100 -6.20 10.19 16.09
C THR A 100 -5.15 9.07 16.14
N PRO A 101 -5.51 7.88 16.66
CA PRO A 101 -4.51 6.84 16.96
C PRO A 101 -3.96 6.14 15.72
N THR A 102 -4.71 6.16 14.62
CA THR A 102 -4.40 5.37 13.43
C THR A 102 -4.06 6.22 12.23
N GLY A 103 -3.19 5.70 11.38
CA GLY A 103 -3.03 6.15 10.00
C GLY A 103 -3.50 5.08 9.01
N SER A 104 -3.71 5.50 7.76
CA SER A 104 -4.08 4.59 6.68
C SER A 104 -3.48 5.01 5.33
N PHE A 105 -3.31 4.05 4.44
CA PHE A 105 -3.01 4.27 3.04
C PHE A 105 -3.90 3.38 2.18
N VAL A 106 -4.51 3.96 1.14
CA VAL A 106 -5.31 3.25 0.15
C VAL A 106 -4.76 3.63 -1.23
N MET A 107 -4.22 2.63 -1.94
CA MET A 107 -3.78 2.81 -3.31
C MET A 107 -4.98 3.10 -4.21
N THR A 108 -4.82 4.07 -5.12
CA THR A 108 -5.85 4.43 -6.09
C THR A 108 -5.47 4.03 -7.51
N LYS A 109 -4.18 4.12 -7.89
CA LYS A 109 -3.75 3.86 -9.26
C LYS A 109 -2.24 3.59 -9.40
N TRP A 110 -1.88 2.69 -10.31
CA TRP A 110 -0.52 2.58 -10.85
C TRP A 110 -0.29 3.56 -12.00
N ILE A 111 0.87 4.19 -12.01
CA ILE A 111 1.28 5.15 -13.03
C ILE A 111 2.61 4.69 -13.61
N ARG A 112 2.74 4.76 -14.93
CA ARG A 112 4.02 4.59 -15.63
C ARG A 112 4.43 5.94 -16.20
N ASP A 113 5.68 6.33 -16.00
CA ASP A 113 6.23 7.49 -16.70
C ASP A 113 6.77 7.13 -18.09
N ALA A 114 7.19 8.13 -18.85
CA ALA A 114 7.74 7.96 -20.20
C ALA A 114 9.03 7.10 -20.24
N LYS A 115 9.70 6.90 -19.09
CA LYS A 115 10.90 6.06 -18.94
C LYS A 115 10.56 4.65 -18.44
N GLY A 116 9.27 4.30 -18.36
CA GLY A 116 8.79 3.00 -17.90
C GLY A 116 8.83 2.80 -16.38
N ARG A 117 9.20 3.81 -15.59
CA ARG A 117 9.24 3.71 -14.12
C ARG A 117 7.83 3.64 -13.57
N THR A 118 7.62 2.73 -12.63
CA THR A 118 6.33 2.53 -11.96
C THR A 118 6.22 3.41 -10.72
N PHE A 119 5.05 4.02 -10.57
CA PHE A 119 4.67 4.81 -9.41
C PHE A 119 3.34 4.29 -8.87
N SER A 120 3.23 4.25 -7.54
CA SER A 120 1.96 4.06 -6.85
C SER A 120 1.39 5.43 -6.50
N ARG A 121 0.14 5.68 -6.87
CA ARG A 121 -0.66 6.79 -6.36
C ARG A 121 -1.68 6.25 -5.36
N GLY A 122 -1.90 6.99 -4.28
CA GLY A 122 -2.90 6.64 -3.28
C GLY A 122 -3.22 7.78 -2.33
N LYS A 123 -4.21 7.54 -1.47
CA LYS A 123 -4.61 8.45 -0.40
C LYS A 123 -3.99 7.96 0.91
N ILE A 124 -3.26 8.84 1.58
CA ILE A 124 -2.71 8.60 2.91
C ILE A 124 -3.42 9.48 3.93
N THR A 125 -3.82 8.90 5.06
CA THR A 125 -4.45 9.60 6.18
C THR A 125 -3.51 9.56 7.38
N ILE A 126 -3.12 10.74 7.88
CA ILE A 126 -2.31 10.91 9.09
C ILE A 126 -2.93 12.05 9.88
N HIS A 127 -3.06 11.89 11.20
CA HIS A 127 -3.62 12.94 12.08
C HIS A 127 -5.01 13.41 11.61
N GLY A 128 -5.84 12.46 11.14
CA GLY A 128 -7.17 12.73 10.59
C GLY A 128 -7.21 13.47 9.24
N VAL A 129 -6.06 13.86 8.69
CA VAL A 129 -5.95 14.58 7.41
C VAL A 129 -5.58 13.62 6.30
N THR A 130 -6.35 13.62 5.21
CA THR A 130 -6.11 12.80 4.02
C THR A 130 -5.44 13.60 2.91
N ARG A 131 -4.34 13.08 2.37
CA ARG A 131 -3.62 13.65 1.21
C ARG A 131 -3.41 12.60 0.13
N GLU A 132 -3.41 13.04 -1.12
CA GLU A 132 -2.94 12.20 -2.22
C GLU A 132 -1.41 12.22 -2.27
N VAL A 133 -0.81 11.06 -2.45
CA VAL A 133 0.64 10.88 -2.57
C VAL A 133 0.94 10.01 -3.78
N THR A 134 2.04 10.32 -4.46
CA THR A 134 2.56 9.51 -5.57
C THR A 134 4.04 9.25 -5.31
N PHE A 135 4.46 7.99 -5.37
CA PHE A 135 5.84 7.61 -5.09
C PHE A 135 6.31 6.47 -5.99
N PRO A 136 7.61 6.43 -6.34
CA PRO A 136 8.16 5.36 -7.15
C PRO A 136 8.09 4.03 -6.40
N CYS A 137 7.77 2.97 -7.11
CA CYS A 137 7.66 1.63 -6.56
C CYS A 137 8.19 0.58 -7.54
N THR A 138 8.85 -0.43 -7.02
CA THR A 138 9.26 -1.63 -7.75
C THR A 138 8.36 -2.77 -7.31
N ILE A 139 7.74 -3.43 -8.28
CA ILE A 139 6.89 -4.61 -8.05
C ILE A 139 7.53 -5.81 -8.73
N ARG A 140 7.64 -6.91 -8.00
CA ARG A 140 8.25 -8.16 -8.48
C ARG A 140 7.39 -9.34 -8.06
N ARG A 141 7.02 -10.19 -9.01
CA ARG A 141 6.34 -11.47 -8.76
C ARG A 141 7.30 -12.60 -9.12
N GLU A 142 7.45 -13.55 -8.20
CA GLU A 142 8.28 -14.75 -8.33
C GLU A 142 7.43 -15.95 -7.87
N GLY A 143 6.87 -16.70 -8.83
CA GLY A 143 5.84 -17.69 -8.56
C GLY A 143 4.63 -17.06 -7.85
N HIS A 144 4.28 -17.59 -6.68
CA HIS A 144 3.19 -17.07 -5.83
C HIS A 144 3.63 -15.93 -4.91
N SER A 145 4.93 -15.58 -4.87
CA SER A 145 5.45 -14.52 -4.02
C SER A 145 5.41 -13.18 -4.75
N LEU A 146 4.86 -12.16 -4.11
CA LEU A 146 4.85 -10.77 -4.57
C LEU A 146 5.66 -9.91 -3.61
N THR A 147 6.56 -9.09 -4.15
CA THR A 147 7.28 -8.05 -3.40
C THR A 147 7.00 -6.68 -4.00
N ALA A 148 6.56 -5.74 -3.17
CA ALA A 148 6.45 -4.32 -3.47
C ALA A 148 7.43 -3.52 -2.62
N SER A 149 8.26 -2.69 -3.23
CA SER A 149 9.24 -1.87 -2.49
C SER A 149 9.35 -0.46 -3.05
N GLY A 150 9.72 0.50 -2.22
CA GLY A 150 9.88 1.88 -2.67
C GLY A 150 10.18 2.84 -1.53
N ILE A 151 10.18 4.13 -1.87
CA ILE A 151 10.34 5.23 -0.92
C ILE A 151 9.26 6.27 -1.20
N ALA A 152 8.38 6.49 -0.23
CA ALA A 152 7.48 7.64 -0.22
C ALA A 152 8.13 8.79 0.55
N VAL A 153 7.93 10.02 0.10
CA VAL A 153 8.39 11.22 0.81
C VAL A 153 7.17 12.02 1.20
N LEU A 154 7.04 12.32 2.50
CA LEU A 154 5.93 13.07 3.06
C LEU A 154 6.44 14.32 3.77
N ASN A 155 5.63 15.36 3.81
CA ASN A 155 5.86 16.51 4.68
C ASN A 155 4.80 16.50 5.78
N TYR A 156 5.21 16.30 7.05
CA TYR A 156 4.24 16.14 8.14
C TYR A 156 3.33 17.37 8.33
N LYS A 157 3.75 18.56 7.87
CA LYS A 157 2.97 19.79 7.95
C LYS A 157 1.71 19.74 7.08
N ASP A 158 1.74 18.96 6.00
CA ASP A 158 0.58 18.80 5.10
C ASP A 158 -0.59 18.08 5.82
N PHE A 159 -0.29 17.44 6.95
CA PHE A 159 -1.22 16.74 7.84
C PHE A 159 -1.57 17.55 9.11
N GLY A 160 -1.24 18.84 9.13
CA GLY A 160 -1.55 19.73 10.25
C GLY A 160 -0.71 19.49 11.50
N LEU A 161 0.39 18.75 11.40
CA LEU A 161 1.27 18.49 12.54
C LEU A 161 2.25 19.66 12.74
N PRO A 162 2.43 20.13 14.00
CA PRO A 162 3.30 21.26 14.28
C PRO A 162 4.78 20.89 14.12
N ILE A 163 5.63 21.90 13.89
CA ILE A 163 7.07 21.70 13.82
C ILE A 163 7.59 21.19 15.17
N ILE A 164 8.34 20.10 15.15
CA ILE A 164 9.00 19.57 16.34
C ILE A 164 10.24 20.41 16.60
N ARG A 165 10.20 21.22 17.67
CA ARG A 165 11.33 22.02 18.16
C ARG A 165 11.74 21.53 19.55
N GLN A 166 13.02 21.26 19.73
CA GLN A 166 13.62 21.01 21.03
C GLN A 166 14.72 22.06 21.26
N LEU A 167 14.64 22.79 22.38
CA LEU A 167 15.64 23.79 22.79
C LEU A 167 16.02 24.81 21.70
N ALA A 168 15.08 25.54 21.10
CA ALA A 168 15.26 26.63 20.10
C ALA A 168 16.09 26.36 18.81
N ILE A 169 17.06 25.44 18.82
CA ILE A 169 18.05 25.15 17.77
C ILE A 169 17.94 23.73 17.19
N LEU A 170 17.26 22.80 17.88
CA LEU A 170 17.06 21.43 17.36
C LEU A 170 15.68 21.31 16.74
N THR A 171 15.63 21.33 15.40
CA THR A 171 14.38 21.21 14.64
C THR A 171 14.39 19.95 13.80
N VAL A 172 13.31 19.17 13.88
CA VAL A 172 13.10 18.05 12.96
C VAL A 172 12.59 18.60 11.63
N LYS A 173 13.30 18.30 10.54
CA LYS A 173 12.89 18.67 9.19
C LYS A 173 11.51 18.10 8.90
N PRO A 174 10.60 18.88 8.28
CA PRO A 174 9.26 18.42 7.93
C PRO A 174 9.21 17.19 7.02
N GLU A 175 10.24 17.01 6.20
CA GLU A 175 10.36 15.89 5.28
C GLU A 175 10.66 14.59 6.03
N LEU A 176 9.78 13.61 5.84
CA LEU A 176 9.93 12.23 6.27
C LEU A 176 10.13 11.35 5.03
N ARG A 177 11.10 10.43 5.09
CA ARG A 177 11.32 9.42 4.05
C ARG A 177 10.85 8.07 4.55
N ILE A 178 9.84 7.50 3.89
CA ILE A 178 9.23 6.24 4.28
C ILE A 178 9.70 5.18 3.30
N SER A 179 10.64 4.34 3.72
CA SER A 179 11.07 3.18 2.95
C SER A 179 10.19 1.99 3.30
N PHE A 180 9.81 1.21 2.28
CA PHE A 180 9.02 0.00 2.48
C PHE A 180 9.51 -1.14 1.60
N ARG A 181 9.36 -2.35 2.12
CA ARG A 181 9.38 -3.61 1.41
C ARG A 181 8.23 -4.43 1.97
N LEU A 182 7.23 -4.71 1.14
CA LEU A 182 6.06 -5.50 1.50
C LEU A 182 6.09 -6.79 0.69
N VAL A 183 5.99 -7.91 1.38
CA VAL A 183 6.01 -9.24 0.77
C VAL A 183 4.67 -9.91 1.09
N GLY A 184 4.08 -10.51 0.07
CA GLY A 184 2.88 -11.32 0.22
C GLY A 184 2.97 -12.59 -0.60
N THR A 185 2.23 -13.62 -0.21
CA THR A 185 2.12 -14.86 -0.97
C THR A 185 0.67 -15.09 -1.35
N ALA A 186 0.43 -15.36 -2.63
CA ALA A 186 -0.89 -15.68 -3.14
C ALA A 186 -1.47 -16.90 -2.42
N LYS A 187 -2.78 -16.83 -2.14
CA LYS A 187 -3.55 -17.91 -1.52
C LYS A 187 -4.32 -18.71 -2.56
#